data_AF-A0A2P7YX89-F1
#
_entry.id   AF-A0A2P7YX89-F1
#
_cell.length_a   1.000
_cell.length_b   1.000
_cell.length_c   1.000
_cell.angle_alpha   90.00
_cell.angle_beta   90.00
_cell.angle_gamma   90.00
#
_symmetry.space_group_name_H-M   'P 1'
#
loop_
_entity.id
_entity.type
_entity.pdbx_description
1 polymer ?
#
loop_
_entity_poly.entity_id
_entity_poly.type
_entity_poly.pdbx_seq_one_letter_code
_entity_poly.pdbx_strand_id
1 'polypeptide(L)'
;MSKKYVPPNRRAKSGPQSEPDKKKERKERFNKPQKLDYGYVSRGEENKLQKDASARETYFSDIKKMDRKKPDLILDSLRKLREAMLHLTLDNFTKEVYMYSFEFGASVGKYQTYVPCGQFLLRTNLMTKEETASVAAIMTLHISHCNHDSGRAWLLYFRHFSRQDPLYAVLEAWDLDDYVTWMQLFRNEKDEPRKQVMELGSGKMMRHMAKCLTVLYFTMAADEMAQLINSDLDRFIEQYKLGWTVEKGIVTLRSRNR
;
A
#
# COMPACT_ATOMS: atom_id res chain seq x y z
N MET A 1 48.54 8.79 26.05
CA MET A 1 48.73 7.39 25.59
C MET A 1 47.40 6.86 25.08
N SER A 2 47.27 6.64 23.76
CA SER A 2 46.02 6.26 23.09
C SER A 2 45.78 4.75 23.16
N LYS A 3 44.62 4.32 23.66
CA LYS A 3 44.17 2.92 23.62
C LYS A 3 43.61 2.62 22.23
N LYS A 4 44.29 1.77 21.45
CA LYS A 4 43.81 1.26 20.17
C LYS A 4 42.55 0.41 20.36
N TYR A 5 41.51 0.73 19.59
CA TYR A 5 40.26 -0.03 19.48
C TYR A 5 40.49 -1.41 18.82
N VAL A 6 39.85 -2.46 19.34
CA VAL A 6 39.85 -3.82 18.78
C VAL A 6 38.40 -4.23 18.45
N PRO A 7 38.08 -4.61 17.20
CA PRO A 7 36.71 -4.96 16.82
C PRO A 7 36.22 -6.29 17.43
N PRO A 8 34.90 -6.47 17.63
CA PRO A 8 34.34 -7.58 18.43
C PRO A 8 34.39 -8.96 17.77
N ASN A 9 34.82 -9.06 16.52
CA ASN A 9 34.63 -10.26 15.68
C ASN A 9 35.92 -11.05 15.38
N ARG A 10 36.87 -11.05 16.31
CA ARG A 10 38.03 -11.96 16.23
C ARG A 10 37.68 -13.29 16.91
N ARG A 11 36.98 -14.18 16.20
CA ARG A 11 36.86 -15.58 16.64
C ARG A 11 38.26 -16.16 16.82
N ALA A 12 38.52 -16.76 17.98
CA ALA A 12 39.71 -17.56 18.20
C ALA A 12 39.82 -18.61 17.08
N LYS A 13 40.97 -18.67 16.40
CA LYS A 13 41.26 -19.74 15.45
C LYS A 13 41.26 -21.05 16.24
N SER A 14 40.22 -21.86 16.08
CA SER A 14 40.27 -23.27 16.46
C SER A 14 41.39 -23.95 15.67
N GLY A 15 42.14 -24.82 16.34
CA GLY A 15 43.33 -25.49 15.79
C GLY A 15 43.05 -26.29 14.51
N PRO A 16 44.08 -26.81 13.84
CA PRO A 16 43.96 -27.43 12.53
C PRO A 16 43.13 -28.73 12.61
N GLN A 17 41.82 -28.62 12.39
CA GLN A 17 40.98 -29.77 12.04
C GLN A 17 41.37 -30.26 10.64
N SER A 18 41.55 -31.57 10.52
CA SER A 18 41.88 -32.24 9.27
C SER A 18 40.79 -31.97 8.20
N GLU A 19 41.18 -31.80 6.94
CA GLU A 19 40.25 -31.59 5.81
C GLU A 19 39.08 -32.61 5.72
N PRO A 20 39.28 -33.93 5.98
CA PRO A 20 38.17 -34.88 5.90
C PRO A 20 37.09 -34.64 6.97
N ASP A 21 37.47 -34.19 8.16
CA ASP A 21 36.51 -33.89 9.25
C ASP A 21 35.65 -32.67 8.92
N LYS A 22 36.24 -31.65 8.28
CA LYS A 22 35.51 -30.47 7.78
C LYS A 22 34.53 -30.83 6.66
N LYS A 23 34.87 -31.81 5.81
CA LYS A 23 33.97 -32.32 4.76
C LYS A 23 32.79 -33.10 5.34
N LYS A 24 33.02 -33.91 6.37
CA LYS A 24 31.94 -34.63 7.09
C LYS A 24 30.99 -33.66 7.78
N GLU A 25 31.50 -32.69 8.53
CA GLU A 25 30.66 -31.67 9.17
C GLU A 25 29.81 -30.88 8.16
N ARG A 26 30.37 -30.56 6.99
CA ARG A 26 29.59 -29.90 5.92
C ARG A 26 28.47 -30.80 5.40
N LYS A 27 28.75 -32.07 5.12
CA LYS A 27 27.71 -33.03 4.68
C LYS A 27 26.59 -33.19 5.71
N GLU A 28 26.94 -33.26 6.99
CA GLU A 28 25.95 -33.39 8.07
C GLU A 28 25.10 -32.13 8.26
N ARG A 29 25.65 -30.93 8.01
CA ARG A 29 24.87 -29.69 7.99
C ARG A 29 23.87 -29.63 6.85
N PHE A 30 24.22 -30.18 5.68
CA PHE A 30 23.33 -30.22 4.51
C PHE A 30 22.26 -31.32 4.61
N ASN A 31 22.48 -32.37 5.40
CA ASN A 31 21.53 -33.48 5.59
C ASN A 31 20.51 -33.26 6.72
N LYS A 32 20.58 -32.16 7.47
CA LYS A 32 19.53 -31.85 8.45
C LYS A 32 18.29 -31.33 7.73
N PRO A 33 17.09 -31.89 7.97
CA PRO A 33 15.85 -31.35 7.41
C PRO A 33 15.70 -29.90 7.88
N GLN A 34 15.62 -28.97 6.93
CA GLN A 34 15.38 -27.57 7.22
C GLN A 34 14.01 -27.45 7.89
N LYS A 35 13.98 -26.95 9.12
CA LYS A 35 12.74 -26.43 9.71
C LYS A 35 12.29 -25.28 8.80
N LEU A 36 11.02 -25.33 8.38
CA LEU A 36 10.31 -24.27 7.64
C LEU A 36 10.17 -23.02 8.53
N ASP A 37 11.29 -22.38 8.83
CA ASP A 37 11.32 -21.05 9.40
C ASP A 37 11.60 -20.11 8.23
N TYR A 38 10.59 -19.36 7.80
CA TYR A 38 10.63 -18.44 6.67
C TYR A 38 11.54 -17.26 7.01
N GLY A 39 12.85 -17.47 6.97
CA GLY A 39 13.87 -16.49 7.30
C GLY A 39 15.11 -16.74 6.46
N TYR A 40 15.29 -15.91 5.43
CA TYR A 40 16.41 -15.91 4.47
C TYR A 40 16.43 -17.08 3.47
N VAL A 41 15.70 -16.88 2.36
CA VAL A 41 15.68 -17.77 1.20
C VAL A 41 17.05 -17.77 0.51
N SER A 42 17.54 -18.97 0.21
CA SER A 42 18.76 -19.26 -0.53
C SER A 42 18.60 -18.92 -2.03
N ARG A 43 19.66 -18.42 -2.67
CA ARG A 43 19.76 -18.05 -4.11
C ARG A 43 19.33 -19.15 -5.12
N GLY A 44 19.01 -20.35 -4.65
CA GLY A 44 18.53 -21.47 -5.47
C GLY A 44 17.05 -21.37 -5.86
N GLU A 45 16.18 -20.82 -5.02
CA GLU A 45 14.74 -20.72 -5.32
C GLU A 45 14.44 -19.67 -6.41
N GLU A 46 15.18 -18.56 -6.42
CA GLU A 46 15.08 -17.51 -7.44
C GLU A 46 15.41 -18.05 -8.84
N ASN A 47 16.41 -18.93 -8.94
CA ASN A 47 16.76 -19.59 -10.20
C ASN A 47 15.67 -20.54 -10.71
N LYS A 48 14.88 -21.16 -9.80
CA LYS A 48 13.80 -22.06 -10.19
C LYS A 48 12.64 -21.28 -10.80
N LEU A 49 12.20 -20.20 -10.16
CA LEU A 49 11.10 -19.37 -10.66
C LEU A 49 11.41 -18.68 -11.98
N GLN A 50 12.67 -18.32 -12.23
CA GLN A 50 13.09 -17.73 -13.51
C GLN A 50 13.00 -18.73 -14.67
N LYS A 51 13.31 -20.01 -14.44
CA LYS A 51 13.47 -21.01 -15.50
C LYS A 51 12.20 -21.83 -15.76
N ASP A 52 11.41 -22.10 -14.73
CA ASP A 52 10.30 -23.06 -14.79
C ASP A 52 8.94 -22.36 -14.71
N ALA A 53 8.14 -22.48 -15.77
CA ALA A 53 6.79 -21.93 -15.85
C ALA A 53 5.83 -22.59 -14.86
N SER A 54 5.89 -23.92 -14.70
CA SER A 54 5.03 -24.65 -13.79
C SER A 54 5.32 -24.28 -12.33
N ALA A 55 6.59 -24.04 -12.01
CA ALA A 55 6.98 -23.52 -10.69
C ALA A 55 6.36 -22.14 -10.39
N ARG A 56 6.31 -21.23 -11.38
CA ARG A 56 5.68 -19.91 -11.22
C ARG A 56 4.17 -20.02 -10.98
N GLU A 57 3.49 -20.84 -11.76
CA GLU A 57 2.04 -21.06 -11.60
C GLU A 57 1.70 -21.65 -10.23
N THR A 58 2.50 -22.62 -9.79
CA THR A 58 2.35 -23.25 -8.47
C THR A 58 2.58 -22.23 -7.37
N TYR A 59 3.66 -21.46 -7.46
CA TYR A 59 3.97 -20.41 -6.49
C TYR A 59 2.88 -19.33 -6.43
N PHE A 60 2.33 -18.93 -7.58
CA PHE A 60 1.22 -17.99 -7.63
C PHE A 60 -0.06 -18.56 -6.99
N SER A 61 -0.36 -19.84 -7.22
CA SER A 61 -1.47 -20.54 -6.56
C SER A 61 -1.30 -20.57 -5.05
N ASP A 62 -0.08 -20.81 -4.56
CA ASP A 62 0.23 -20.81 -3.13
C ASP A 62 0.08 -19.41 -2.53
N ILE A 63 0.55 -18.36 -3.22
CA ILE A 63 0.33 -16.96 -2.81
C ILE A 63 -1.15 -16.66 -2.65
N LYS A 64 -2.01 -17.08 -3.59
CA LYS A 64 -3.46 -16.84 -3.52
C LYS A 64 -4.11 -17.50 -2.29
N LYS A 65 -3.49 -18.55 -1.73
CA LYS A 65 -3.97 -19.29 -0.54
C LYS A 65 -3.37 -18.79 0.77
N MET A 66 -2.42 -17.85 0.73
CA MET A 66 -1.78 -17.31 1.94
C MET A 66 -2.79 -16.57 2.83
N ASP A 67 -2.49 -16.54 4.12
CA ASP A 67 -3.32 -15.83 5.11
C ASP A 67 -3.29 -14.32 4.86
N ARG A 68 -4.45 -13.77 4.49
CA ARG A 68 -4.64 -12.34 4.23
C ARG A 68 -4.43 -11.46 5.47
N LYS A 69 -4.41 -12.03 6.68
CA LYS A 69 -4.04 -11.30 7.91
C LYS A 69 -2.56 -10.93 7.97
N LYS A 70 -1.72 -11.51 7.10
CA LYS A 70 -0.29 -11.19 6.97
C LYS A 70 0.01 -10.60 5.59
N PRO A 71 -0.49 -9.38 5.31
CA PRO A 71 -0.42 -8.80 3.96
C PRO A 71 1.02 -8.59 3.46
N ASP A 72 1.96 -8.28 4.36
CA ASP A 72 3.36 -8.05 3.97
C ASP A 72 4.02 -9.33 3.40
N LEU A 73 3.68 -10.52 3.92
CA LEU A 73 4.20 -11.80 3.38
C LEU A 73 3.69 -12.07 1.95
N ILE A 74 2.43 -11.73 1.69
CA ILE A 74 1.80 -11.87 0.38
C ILE A 74 2.49 -10.91 -0.60
N LEU A 75 2.67 -9.65 -0.21
CA LEU A 75 3.31 -8.63 -1.05
C LEU A 75 4.78 -8.96 -1.36
N ASP A 76 5.53 -9.47 -0.38
CA ASP A 76 6.90 -9.92 -0.58
C ASP A 76 6.98 -11.10 -1.55
N SER A 77 6.06 -12.07 -1.42
CA SER A 77 5.99 -13.22 -2.31
C SER A 77 5.61 -12.81 -3.74
N LEU A 78 4.65 -11.89 -3.88
CA LEU A 78 4.30 -11.30 -5.17
C LEU A 78 5.46 -10.50 -5.78
N ARG A 79 6.23 -9.76 -4.96
CA ARG A 79 7.43 -9.05 -5.42
C ARG A 79 8.47 -10.03 -5.98
N LYS A 80 8.76 -11.12 -5.27
CA LYS A 80 9.68 -12.17 -5.74
C LYS A 80 9.22 -12.77 -7.07
N LEU A 81 7.92 -13.05 -7.20
CA LEU A 81 7.37 -13.58 -8.44
C LEU A 81 7.50 -12.58 -9.59
N ARG A 82 7.15 -11.31 -9.38
CA ARG A 82 7.31 -10.26 -10.40
C ARG A 82 8.78 -10.08 -10.82
N GLU A 83 9.71 -10.10 -9.87
CA GLU A 83 11.16 -10.02 -10.14
C GLU A 83 11.65 -11.20 -10.99
N ALA A 84 11.18 -12.42 -10.71
CA ALA A 84 11.53 -13.60 -11.50
C ALA A 84 10.99 -13.56 -12.95
N MET A 85 9.97 -12.74 -13.20
CA MET A 85 9.29 -12.63 -14.50
C MET A 85 9.81 -11.46 -15.37
N LEU A 86 10.66 -10.58 -14.85
CA LEU A 86 11.11 -9.37 -15.56
C LEU A 86 11.80 -9.64 -16.92
N HIS A 87 12.44 -10.80 -17.07
CA HIS A 87 13.15 -11.17 -18.29
C HIS A 87 12.28 -11.94 -19.29
N LEU A 88 11.04 -12.26 -18.93
CA LEU A 88 10.15 -13.07 -19.74
C LEU A 88 9.34 -12.21 -20.71
N THR A 89 8.90 -12.82 -21.80
CA THR A 89 7.93 -12.20 -22.71
C THR A 89 6.59 -12.06 -22.02
N LEU A 90 5.93 -10.93 -22.23
CA LEU A 90 4.63 -10.65 -21.62
C LEU A 90 3.57 -11.61 -22.16
N ASP A 91 2.95 -12.36 -21.26
CA ASP A 91 1.89 -13.32 -21.54
C ASP A 91 0.68 -13.10 -20.62
N ASN A 92 -0.38 -13.90 -20.80
CA ASN A 92 -1.58 -13.82 -19.98
C ASN A 92 -1.29 -14.10 -18.49
N PHE A 93 -0.35 -14.99 -18.19
CA PHE A 93 0.07 -15.28 -16.83
C PHE A 93 0.72 -14.05 -16.17
N THR A 94 1.57 -13.33 -16.89
CA THR A 94 2.16 -12.06 -16.44
C THR A 94 1.09 -11.03 -16.15
N LYS A 95 0.09 -10.89 -17.03
CA LYS A 95 -1.06 -10.02 -16.77
C LYS A 95 -1.76 -10.41 -15.46
N GLU A 96 -2.09 -11.68 -15.25
CA GLU A 96 -2.78 -12.14 -14.05
C GLU A 96 -2.00 -11.85 -12.75
N VAL A 97 -0.68 -12.08 -12.76
CA VAL A 97 0.18 -11.81 -11.60
C VAL A 97 0.18 -10.32 -11.27
N TYR A 98 0.28 -9.46 -12.28
CA TYR A 98 0.27 -8.01 -12.08
C TYR A 98 -1.11 -7.47 -11.69
N MET A 99 -2.20 -7.99 -12.27
CA MET A 99 -3.57 -7.65 -11.88
C MET A 99 -3.83 -8.01 -10.42
N TYR A 100 -3.49 -9.24 -10.01
CA TYR A 100 -3.64 -9.65 -8.62
C TYR A 100 -2.76 -8.81 -7.67
N SER A 101 -1.52 -8.51 -8.08
CA SER A 101 -0.62 -7.65 -7.32
C SER A 101 -1.17 -6.23 -7.14
N PHE A 102 -1.77 -5.70 -8.20
CA PHE A 102 -2.38 -4.39 -8.23
C PHE A 102 -3.58 -4.33 -7.30
N GLU A 103 -4.54 -5.23 -7.48
CA GLU A 103 -5.76 -5.30 -6.66
C GLU A 103 -5.43 -5.53 -5.20
N PHE A 104 -4.62 -6.53 -4.87
CA PHE A 104 -4.26 -6.81 -3.48
C PHE A 104 -3.51 -5.62 -2.86
N GLY A 105 -2.52 -5.07 -3.56
CA GLY A 105 -1.75 -3.91 -3.10
C GLY A 105 -2.62 -2.68 -2.85
N ALA A 106 -3.61 -2.43 -3.71
CA ALA A 106 -4.57 -1.34 -3.55
C ALA A 106 -5.48 -1.58 -2.34
N SER A 107 -6.03 -2.79 -2.17
CA SER A 107 -6.90 -3.14 -1.04
C SER A 107 -6.21 -3.01 0.32
N VAL A 108 -4.89 -3.19 0.41
CA VAL A 108 -4.13 -2.94 1.65
C VAL A 108 -3.46 -1.58 1.73
N GLY A 109 -3.67 -0.71 0.73
CA GLY A 109 -3.15 0.66 0.71
C GLY A 109 -1.64 0.77 0.52
N LYS A 110 -0.99 -0.25 -0.07
CA LYS A 110 0.46 -0.29 -0.24
C LYS A 110 0.83 0.25 -1.63
N TYR A 111 0.94 1.58 -1.72
CA TYR A 111 1.23 2.30 -2.98
C TYR A 111 2.52 1.85 -3.67
N GLN A 112 3.52 1.42 -2.90
CA GLN A 112 4.79 0.87 -3.43
C GLN A 112 4.58 -0.38 -4.30
N THR A 113 3.45 -1.08 -4.16
CA THR A 113 3.10 -2.23 -4.99
C THR A 113 2.12 -1.87 -6.10
N TYR A 114 0.97 -1.28 -5.78
CA TYR A 114 -0.07 -1.11 -6.80
C TYR A 114 0.26 -0.01 -7.81
N VAL A 115 0.93 1.08 -7.43
CA VAL A 115 1.26 2.17 -8.37
C VAL A 115 2.15 1.66 -9.52
N PRO A 116 3.31 1.01 -9.27
CA PRO A 116 4.11 0.47 -10.37
C PRO A 116 3.39 -0.63 -11.14
N CYS A 117 2.57 -1.47 -10.49
CA CYS A 117 1.78 -2.49 -11.19
C CYS A 117 0.74 -1.87 -12.13
N GLY A 118 -0.01 -0.86 -11.67
CA GLY A 118 -1.01 -0.16 -12.47
C GLY A 118 -0.39 0.60 -13.64
N GLN A 119 0.76 1.27 -13.42
CA GLN A 119 1.51 1.91 -14.50
C GLN A 119 2.01 0.91 -15.54
N PHE A 120 2.51 -0.25 -15.11
CA PHE A 120 2.91 -1.32 -16.00
C PHE A 120 1.70 -1.81 -16.82
N LEU A 121 0.61 -2.18 -16.14
CA LEU A 121 -0.61 -2.69 -16.75
C LEU A 121 -1.18 -1.73 -17.80
N LEU A 122 -1.34 -0.44 -17.47
CA LEU A 122 -1.87 0.60 -18.38
C LEU A 122 -0.99 0.85 -19.62
N ARG A 123 0.28 0.42 -19.62
CA ARG A 123 1.17 0.49 -20.79
C ARG A 123 1.10 -0.77 -21.65
N THR A 124 0.58 -1.88 -21.12
CA THR A 124 0.42 -3.12 -21.87
C THR A 124 -0.88 -3.12 -22.67
N ASN A 125 -0.93 -3.88 -23.76
CA ASN A 125 -2.14 -4.10 -24.55
C ASN A 125 -2.80 -5.47 -24.25
N LEU A 126 -2.46 -6.08 -23.11
CA LEU A 126 -2.93 -7.44 -22.75
C LEU A 126 -4.28 -7.43 -22.02
N MET A 127 -4.71 -6.28 -21.53
CA MET A 127 -5.93 -6.15 -20.73
C MET A 127 -7.17 -5.98 -21.60
N THR A 128 -8.30 -6.51 -21.15
CA THR A 128 -9.62 -6.16 -21.70
C THR A 128 -9.97 -4.70 -21.37
N LYS A 129 -11.04 -4.18 -21.98
CA LYS A 129 -11.52 -2.82 -21.69
C LYS A 129 -11.97 -2.69 -20.25
N GLU A 130 -12.60 -3.73 -19.71
CA GLU A 130 -13.11 -3.80 -18.34
C GLU A 130 -11.95 -3.88 -17.33
N GLU A 131 -10.93 -4.71 -17.60
CA GLU A 131 -9.71 -4.79 -16.79
C GLU A 131 -8.98 -3.43 -16.79
N THR A 132 -8.86 -2.81 -17.97
CA THR A 132 -8.23 -1.48 -18.11
C THR A 132 -9.01 -0.43 -17.33
N ALA A 133 -10.35 -0.44 -17.38
CA ALA A 133 -11.19 0.47 -16.61
C ALA A 133 -10.98 0.25 -15.11
N SER A 134 -10.98 -0.99 -14.61
CA SER A 134 -10.72 -1.27 -13.18
C SER A 134 -9.39 -0.68 -12.70
N VAL A 135 -8.31 -0.89 -13.46
CA VAL A 135 -6.99 -0.31 -13.15
C VAL A 135 -7.01 1.21 -13.24
N ALA A 136 -7.63 1.76 -14.28
CA ALA A 136 -7.71 3.21 -14.49
C ALA A 136 -8.49 3.91 -13.36
N ALA A 137 -9.55 3.31 -12.82
CA ALA A 137 -10.32 3.90 -11.71
C ALA A 137 -9.45 4.12 -10.47
N ILE A 138 -8.75 3.07 -10.02
CA ILE A 138 -7.87 3.13 -8.85
C ILE A 138 -6.69 4.07 -9.09
N MET A 139 -6.08 4.02 -10.30
CA MET A 139 -4.99 4.92 -10.65
C MET A 139 -5.44 6.38 -10.71
N THR A 140 -6.64 6.66 -11.21
CA THR A 140 -7.23 8.01 -11.25
C THR A 140 -7.41 8.56 -9.84
N LEU A 141 -7.97 7.76 -8.92
CA LEU A 141 -8.09 8.12 -7.50
C LEU A 141 -6.72 8.39 -6.88
N HIS A 142 -5.72 7.54 -7.13
CA HIS A 142 -4.37 7.76 -6.60
C HIS A 142 -3.77 9.08 -7.11
N ILE A 143 -3.91 9.37 -8.41
CA ILE A 143 -3.35 10.59 -9.01
C ILE A 143 -4.02 11.85 -8.41
N SER A 144 -5.34 11.85 -8.21
CA SER A 144 -6.02 13.00 -7.61
C SER A 144 -5.76 13.10 -6.10
N HIS A 145 -5.92 12.01 -5.35
CA HIS A 145 -5.95 12.01 -3.89
C HIS A 145 -4.55 12.00 -3.26
N CYS A 146 -3.62 11.24 -3.83
CA CYS A 146 -2.27 11.06 -3.27
C CYS A 146 -1.24 11.97 -3.96
N ASN A 147 -1.29 12.10 -5.28
CA ASN A 147 -0.34 12.94 -6.02
C ASN A 147 -0.78 14.40 -6.15
N HIS A 148 -2.05 14.70 -5.82
CA HIS A 148 -2.64 16.03 -5.93
C HIS A 148 -2.57 16.62 -7.35
N ASP A 149 -2.72 15.77 -8.36
CA ASP A 149 -2.69 16.16 -9.77
C ASP A 149 -4.05 15.94 -10.44
N SER A 150 -4.95 16.90 -10.25
CA SER A 150 -6.31 16.84 -10.80
C SER A 150 -6.31 16.78 -12.33
N GLY A 151 -5.41 17.51 -13.00
CA GLY A 151 -5.34 17.54 -14.46
C GLY A 151 -5.06 16.16 -15.07
N ARG A 152 -4.04 15.46 -14.56
CA ARG A 152 -3.73 14.09 -15.01
C ARG A 152 -4.81 13.09 -14.60
N ALA A 153 -5.43 13.27 -13.44
CA ALA A 153 -6.53 12.43 -13.00
C ALA A 153 -7.73 12.53 -13.96
N TRP A 154 -8.19 13.74 -14.27
CA TRP A 154 -9.28 13.96 -15.22
C TRP A 154 -8.96 13.48 -16.63
N LEU A 155 -7.72 13.65 -17.09
CA LEU A 155 -7.29 13.12 -18.38
C LEU A 155 -7.39 11.59 -18.44
N LEU A 156 -6.91 10.90 -17.39
CA LEU A 156 -7.00 9.45 -17.30
C LEU A 156 -8.47 9.00 -17.17
N TYR A 157 -9.28 9.75 -16.41
CA TYR A 157 -10.70 9.50 -16.26
C TYR A 157 -11.44 9.54 -17.60
N PHE A 158 -11.39 10.66 -18.32
CA PHE A 158 -12.13 10.82 -19.58
C PHE A 158 -11.63 9.93 -20.71
N ARG A 159 -10.45 9.34 -20.57
CA ARG A 159 -9.94 8.32 -21.50
C ARG A 159 -10.69 6.99 -21.38
N HIS A 160 -11.21 6.67 -20.20
CA HIS A 160 -11.79 5.35 -19.89
C HIS A 160 -13.24 5.39 -19.41
N PHE A 161 -13.73 6.55 -18.97
CA PHE A 161 -15.05 6.71 -18.36
C PHE A 161 -15.80 7.90 -18.93
N SER A 162 -17.12 7.89 -18.77
CA SER A 162 -18.02 9.00 -19.07
C SER A 162 -18.53 9.62 -17.78
N ARG A 163 -19.05 10.86 -17.85
CA ARG A 163 -19.58 11.61 -16.69
C ARG A 163 -20.68 10.90 -15.88
N GLN A 164 -21.28 9.84 -16.41
CA GLN A 164 -22.28 9.03 -15.71
C GLN A 164 -21.64 8.06 -14.70
N ASP A 165 -20.33 7.83 -14.77
CA ASP A 165 -19.63 6.96 -13.83
C ASP A 165 -19.59 7.59 -12.42
N PRO A 166 -19.90 6.84 -11.34
CA PRO A 166 -19.86 7.34 -9.97
C PRO A 166 -18.54 8.00 -9.56
N LEU A 167 -17.43 7.58 -10.17
CA LEU A 167 -16.11 8.16 -9.92
C LEU A 167 -16.04 9.65 -10.31
N TYR A 168 -16.90 10.12 -11.23
CA TYR A 168 -17.01 11.55 -11.58
C TYR A 168 -17.27 12.40 -10.34
N ALA A 169 -18.32 12.05 -9.58
CA ALA A 169 -18.77 12.80 -8.42
C ALA A 169 -17.70 12.81 -7.32
N VAL A 170 -16.93 11.73 -7.19
CA VAL A 170 -15.81 11.65 -6.25
C VAL A 170 -14.70 12.64 -6.63
N LEU A 171 -14.32 12.68 -7.91
CA LEU A 171 -13.29 13.59 -8.40
C LEU A 171 -13.73 15.05 -8.36
N GLU A 172 -14.98 15.33 -8.69
CA GLU A 172 -15.55 16.67 -8.64
C GLU A 172 -15.61 17.19 -7.20
N ALA A 173 -16.12 16.38 -6.26
CA ALA A 173 -16.13 16.74 -4.84
C ALA A 173 -14.71 16.95 -4.29
N TRP A 174 -13.74 16.15 -4.74
CA TRP A 174 -12.34 16.32 -4.36
C TRP A 174 -11.71 17.63 -4.84
N ASP A 175 -11.98 18.03 -6.08
CA ASP A 175 -11.43 19.25 -6.68
C ASP A 175 -12.10 20.52 -6.17
N LEU A 176 -13.39 20.45 -5.84
CA LEU A 176 -14.13 21.55 -5.24
C LEU A 176 -13.88 21.69 -3.72
N ASP A 177 -13.06 20.82 -3.14
CA ASP A 177 -12.88 20.66 -1.69
C ASP A 177 -14.23 20.49 -0.95
N ASP A 178 -15.23 19.87 -1.58
CA ASP A 178 -16.54 19.57 -1.01
C ASP A 178 -16.45 18.35 -0.08
N TYR A 179 -16.10 18.64 1.18
CA TYR A 179 -15.97 17.65 2.24
C TYR A 179 -17.23 16.79 2.43
N VAL A 180 -18.41 17.40 2.45
CA VAL A 180 -19.65 16.72 2.83
C VAL A 180 -20.00 15.68 1.78
N THR A 181 -19.99 16.09 0.51
CA THR A 181 -20.25 15.19 -0.61
C THR A 181 -19.18 14.11 -0.70
N TRP A 182 -17.90 14.48 -0.59
CA TRP A 182 -16.80 13.53 -0.65
C TRP A 182 -16.89 12.46 0.45
N MET A 183 -17.21 12.85 1.69
CA MET A 183 -17.38 11.92 2.81
C MET A 183 -18.57 10.99 2.63
N GLN A 184 -19.69 11.48 2.10
CA GLN A 184 -20.85 10.63 1.81
C GLN A 184 -20.50 9.58 0.76
N LEU A 185 -19.81 9.98 -0.31
CA LEU A 185 -19.35 9.06 -1.36
C LEU A 185 -18.34 8.05 -0.81
N PHE A 186 -17.37 8.50 -0.03
CA PHE A 186 -16.38 7.64 0.63
C PHE A 186 -17.03 6.57 1.53
N ARG A 187 -18.04 6.95 2.33
CA ARG A 187 -18.75 6.00 3.21
C ARG A 187 -19.53 4.95 2.43
N ASN A 188 -20.08 5.34 1.29
CA ASN A 188 -20.91 4.47 0.44
C ASN A 188 -20.09 3.65 -0.57
N GLU A 189 -18.77 3.86 -0.65
CA GLU A 189 -17.89 3.10 -1.52
C GLU A 189 -17.84 1.62 -1.09
N LYS A 190 -18.11 0.74 -2.06
CA LYS A 190 -18.18 -0.72 -1.87
C LYS A 190 -16.92 -1.41 -2.38
N ASP A 191 -16.21 -0.79 -3.32
CA ASP A 191 -14.98 -1.31 -3.88
C ASP A 191 -13.82 -1.03 -2.91
N GLU A 192 -13.39 -2.08 -2.21
CA GLU A 192 -12.37 -2.01 -1.17
C GLU A 192 -11.04 -1.36 -1.66
N PRO A 193 -10.45 -1.76 -2.81
CA PRO A 193 -9.36 -1.03 -3.44
C PRO A 193 -9.58 0.48 -3.57
N ARG A 194 -10.74 0.92 -4.07
CA ARG A 194 -11.02 2.36 -4.26
C ARG A 194 -11.11 3.06 -2.93
N LYS A 195 -11.88 2.48 -2.00
CA LYS A 195 -12.05 2.99 -0.65
C LYS A 195 -10.71 3.17 0.04
N GLN A 196 -9.84 2.18 -0.03
CA GLN A 196 -8.52 2.25 0.59
C GLN A 196 -7.64 3.34 -0.03
N VAL A 197 -7.70 3.55 -1.35
CA VAL A 197 -6.97 4.64 -2.00
C VAL A 197 -7.54 6.02 -1.67
N MET A 198 -8.86 6.15 -1.55
CA MET A 198 -9.49 7.37 -1.06
C MET A 198 -9.06 7.70 0.38
N GLU A 199 -9.01 6.69 1.25
CA GLU A 199 -8.56 6.82 2.64
C GLU A 199 -7.10 7.30 2.72
N LEU A 200 -6.22 6.81 1.85
CA LEU A 200 -4.82 7.25 1.80
C LEU A 200 -4.67 8.77 1.58
N GLY A 201 -5.53 9.36 0.76
CA GLY A 201 -5.50 10.79 0.48
C GLY A 201 -6.38 11.65 1.39
N SER A 202 -7.28 11.05 2.17
CA SER A 202 -8.31 11.75 2.97
C SER A 202 -7.76 12.91 3.81
N GLY A 203 -6.51 12.79 4.27
CA GLY A 203 -5.84 13.81 5.08
C GLY A 203 -5.79 15.22 4.48
N LYS A 204 -5.80 15.40 3.15
CA LYS A 204 -5.94 16.75 2.55
C LYS A 204 -7.34 17.32 2.86
N MET A 205 -8.37 16.54 2.57
CA MET A 205 -9.76 16.95 2.74
C MET A 205 -10.09 17.21 4.20
N MET A 206 -9.62 16.34 5.11
CA MET A 206 -9.79 16.51 6.56
C MET A 206 -9.17 17.80 7.09
N ARG A 207 -7.96 18.15 6.62
CA ARG A 207 -7.31 19.42 6.98
C ARG A 207 -8.06 20.63 6.43
N HIS A 208 -8.56 20.56 5.20
CA HIS A 208 -9.37 21.63 4.62
C HIS A 208 -10.64 21.85 5.44
N MET A 209 -11.37 20.78 5.77
CA MET A 209 -12.57 20.83 6.60
C MET A 209 -12.28 21.43 7.99
N ALA A 210 -11.23 20.98 8.68
CA ALA A 210 -10.84 21.55 9.97
C ALA A 210 -10.51 23.05 9.88
N LYS A 211 -9.83 23.48 8.80
CA LYS A 211 -9.55 24.90 8.56
C LYS A 211 -10.85 25.70 8.40
N CYS A 212 -11.80 25.21 7.60
CA CYS A 212 -13.09 25.86 7.39
C CYS A 212 -13.89 25.99 8.69
N LEU A 213 -13.97 24.90 9.48
CA LEU A 213 -14.66 24.92 10.77
C LEU A 213 -14.02 25.91 11.75
N THR A 214 -12.69 25.96 11.79
CA THR A 214 -11.96 26.92 12.64
C THR A 214 -12.28 28.37 12.28
N VAL A 215 -12.50 28.67 11.01
CA VAL A 215 -12.83 30.03 10.55
C VAL A 215 -14.30 30.38 10.80
N LEU A 216 -15.21 29.42 10.64
CA LEU A 216 -16.64 29.64 10.71
C LEU A 216 -17.17 29.64 12.15
N TYR A 217 -16.67 28.74 13.00
CA TYR A 217 -17.20 28.52 14.34
C TYR A 217 -16.22 28.98 15.42
N PHE A 218 -16.75 29.39 16.57
CA PHE A 218 -15.96 29.65 17.77
C PHE A 218 -15.98 28.43 18.69
N THR A 219 -17.18 27.88 18.89
CA THR A 219 -17.44 26.67 19.66
C THR A 219 -18.45 25.77 18.94
N MET A 220 -18.45 24.47 19.22
CA MET A 220 -19.41 23.47 18.72
C MET A 220 -19.62 22.37 19.75
N ALA A 221 -20.78 21.69 19.75
CA ALA A 221 -20.96 20.50 20.58
C ALA A 221 -20.00 19.38 20.13
N ALA A 222 -19.40 18.68 21.10
CA ALA A 222 -18.45 17.60 20.82
C ALA A 222 -19.08 16.44 20.03
N ASP A 223 -20.35 16.12 20.32
CA ASP A 223 -21.08 15.06 19.62
C ASP A 223 -21.32 15.40 18.15
N GLU A 224 -21.73 16.64 17.85
CA GLU A 224 -21.91 17.12 16.48
C GLU A 224 -20.59 17.14 15.71
N MET A 225 -19.50 17.58 16.36
CA MET A 225 -18.17 17.57 15.77
C MET A 225 -17.72 16.14 15.45
N ALA A 226 -17.90 15.21 16.38
CA ALA A 226 -17.53 13.80 16.21
C ALA A 226 -18.29 13.15 15.03
N GLN A 227 -19.59 13.44 14.90
CA GLN A 227 -20.40 12.99 13.76
C GLN A 227 -19.91 13.56 12.43
N LEU A 228 -19.51 14.84 12.43
CA LEU A 228 -19.01 15.52 11.25
C LEU A 228 -17.68 14.93 10.79
N ILE A 229 -16.69 14.78 11.68
CA ILE A 229 -15.34 14.26 11.37
C ILE A 229 -15.33 12.74 11.15
N ASN A 230 -16.38 12.03 11.58
CA ASN A 230 -16.50 10.56 11.49
C ASN A 230 -15.33 9.81 12.15
N SER A 231 -14.87 10.35 13.26
CA SER A 231 -13.71 9.85 13.99
C SER A 231 -13.82 10.22 15.45
N ASP A 232 -12.97 9.61 16.25
CA ASP A 232 -12.75 10.06 17.62
C ASP A 232 -12.14 11.47 17.59
N LEU A 233 -12.76 12.39 18.33
CA LEU A 233 -12.41 13.81 18.28
C LEU A 233 -11.01 14.08 18.82
N ASP A 234 -10.64 13.45 19.94
CA ASP A 234 -9.33 13.65 20.55
C ASP A 234 -8.22 13.13 19.63
N ARG A 235 -8.42 11.94 19.06
CA ARG A 235 -7.52 11.37 18.06
C ARG A 235 -7.40 12.26 16.82
N PHE A 236 -8.51 12.85 16.35
CA PHE A 236 -8.51 13.74 15.19
C PHE A 236 -7.72 15.02 15.47
N ILE A 237 -7.92 15.63 16.64
CA ILE A 237 -7.18 16.83 17.09
C ILE A 237 -5.68 16.53 17.15
N GLU A 238 -5.30 15.39 17.73
CA GLU A 238 -3.90 14.97 17.82
C GLU A 238 -3.30 14.69 16.43
N GLN A 239 -3.99 13.91 15.60
CA GLN A 239 -3.54 13.50 14.27
C GLN A 239 -3.27 14.71 13.36
N TYR A 240 -4.14 15.72 13.40
CA TYR A 240 -4.03 16.91 12.56
C TYR A 240 -3.38 18.10 13.28
N LYS A 241 -2.92 17.92 14.53
CA LYS A 241 -2.28 18.93 15.38
C LYS A 241 -3.10 20.23 15.45
N LEU A 242 -4.40 20.07 15.67
CA LEU A 242 -5.34 21.18 15.75
C LEU A 242 -5.22 21.84 17.12
N GLY A 243 -5.30 23.18 17.17
CA GLY A 243 -5.30 23.94 18.42
C GLY A 243 -6.65 23.95 19.15
N TRP A 244 -7.50 22.96 18.88
CA TRP A 244 -8.84 22.89 19.44
C TRP A 244 -8.79 22.27 20.85
N THR A 245 -9.65 22.75 21.74
CA THR A 245 -9.78 22.18 23.10
C THR A 245 -11.19 21.66 23.32
N VAL A 246 -11.31 20.57 24.07
CA VAL A 246 -12.60 19.97 24.42
C VAL A 246 -12.82 20.14 25.92
N GLU A 247 -13.86 20.88 26.29
CA GLU A 247 -14.22 21.12 27.69
C GLU A 247 -15.73 20.91 27.88
N LYS A 248 -16.12 20.05 28.82
CA LYS A 248 -17.53 19.83 29.22
C LYS A 248 -18.48 19.58 28.04
N GLY A 249 -18.05 18.82 27.03
CA GLY A 249 -18.85 18.50 25.85
C GLY A 249 -18.91 19.60 24.79
N ILE A 250 -18.10 20.66 24.94
CA ILE A 250 -17.99 21.75 23.97
C ILE A 250 -16.55 21.78 23.42
N VAL A 251 -16.44 21.78 22.10
CA VAL A 251 -15.19 21.99 21.37
C VAL A 251 -15.02 23.49 21.17
N THR A 252 -13.90 24.04 21.63
CA THR A 252 -13.48 25.41 21.34
C THR A 252 -12.49 25.38 20.18
N LEU A 253 -12.88 25.94 19.03
CA LEU A 253 -12.07 25.94 17.82
C LEU A 253 -11.16 27.16 17.71
N ARG A 254 -11.55 28.27 18.33
CA ARG A 254 -10.77 29.51 18.40
C ARG A 254 -10.72 30.00 19.83
N SER A 255 -9.52 30.26 20.32
CA SER A 255 -9.32 31.08 21.50
C SER A 255 -9.12 32.53 21.07
N ARG A 256 -9.72 33.49 21.79
CA ARG A 256 -9.32 34.89 21.66
C ARG A 256 -7.98 35.03 22.36
N ASN A 257 -6.90 35.21 21.60
CA ASN A 257 -5.66 35.74 22.18
C ASN A 257 -6.00 37.10 22.80
N ARG A 258 -5.82 37.21 24.12
CA ARG A 258 -5.76 38.49 24.82
C ARG A 258 -4.35 39.05 24.73
#